data_AF-A0A6C7E669-F1
#
_entry.id   AF-A0A6C7E669-F1
#
_cell.length_a   1.000
_cell.length_b   1.000
_cell.length_c   1.000
_cell.angle_alpha   90.00
_cell.angle_beta   90.00
_cell.angle_gamma   90.00
#
_symmetry.space_group_name_H-M   'P 1'
#
loop_
_entity.id
_entity.type
_entity.pdbx_description
1 polymer ?
#
loop_
_entity_poly.entity_id
_entity_poly.type
_entity_poly.pdbx_seq_one_letter_code
_entity_poly.pdbx_strand_id
1 'polypeptide(L)'
;MAGSALGSRSVTVEQNQPEPAEARAEQQAEPSTAESAEHHEQIEAAQQDEVPVAAPADDIDLDAMTADLDGVDAALVRLADGTYWTDEVTGEPIPPEVLAADPIARRS
;
A
#
# COMPACT_ATOMS: atom_id res chain seq x y z
N MET A 1 7.91 29.49 -57.30
CA MET A 1 6.49 29.63 -57.72
C MET A 1 5.85 28.26 -57.53
N ALA A 2 5.10 28.09 -56.44
CA ALA A 2 3.63 28.04 -56.43
C ALA A 2 3.13 26.65 -56.90
N GLY A 3 2.29 25.91 -56.18
CA GLY A 3 1.56 26.21 -54.96
C GLY A 3 0.93 24.94 -54.37
N SER A 4 0.48 25.09 -53.14
CA SER A 4 -0.24 24.11 -52.33
C SER A 4 -1.54 23.61 -52.98
N ALA A 5 -1.88 22.35 -52.73
CA ALA A 5 -3.27 21.91 -52.71
C ALA A 5 -3.48 20.98 -51.50
N LEU A 6 -4.35 21.41 -50.59
CA LEU A 6 -4.85 20.65 -49.45
C LEU A 6 -5.81 19.58 -49.94
N GLY A 7 -5.63 18.33 -49.49
CA GLY A 7 -6.60 17.24 -49.63
C GLY A 7 -7.15 16.85 -48.27
N SER A 8 -8.44 17.09 -48.09
CA SER A 8 -9.19 16.96 -46.84
C SER A 8 -9.33 15.53 -46.30
N ARG A 9 -9.55 15.49 -44.99
CA ARG A 9 -9.81 14.36 -44.09
C ARG A 9 -10.83 13.33 -44.62
N SER A 10 -10.62 12.07 -44.27
CA SER A 10 -11.69 11.11 -43.96
C SER A 10 -11.25 10.23 -42.80
N VAL A 11 -11.82 10.53 -41.62
CA VAL A 11 -11.90 9.61 -40.49
C VAL A 11 -12.97 8.59 -40.86
N THR A 12 -12.64 7.31 -40.87
CA THR A 12 -13.62 6.23 -40.84
C THR A 12 -13.36 5.42 -39.59
N VAL A 13 -14.23 5.68 -38.60
CA VAL A 13 -14.47 4.88 -37.41
C VAL A 13 -14.83 3.46 -37.86
N GLU A 14 -14.02 2.48 -37.46
CA GLU A 14 -14.42 1.07 -37.52
C GLU A 14 -15.45 0.86 -36.42
N GLN A 15 -16.68 0.67 -36.87
CA GLN A 15 -17.89 0.67 -36.06
C GLN A 15 -17.94 -0.59 -35.19
N ASN A 16 -17.92 -0.35 -33.89
CA ASN A 16 -18.47 -1.18 -32.82
C ASN A 16 -19.88 -1.70 -33.20
N GLN A 17 -20.01 -3.00 -33.45
CA GLN A 17 -21.30 -3.69 -33.46
C GLN A 17 -21.40 -4.65 -32.27
N PRO A 18 -22.26 -4.37 -31.28
CA PRO A 18 -22.65 -5.34 -30.26
C PRO A 18 -23.71 -6.30 -30.85
N GLU A 19 -23.45 -7.61 -30.74
CA GLU A 19 -24.43 -8.65 -31.07
C GLU A 19 -25.62 -8.67 -30.07
N PRO A 20 -26.84 -9.02 -30.52
CA PRO A 20 -28.06 -8.71 -29.80
C PRO A 20 -28.28 -9.61 -28.59
N ALA A 21 -28.69 -8.99 -27.49
CA ALA A 21 -29.31 -9.67 -26.37
C ALA A 21 -30.67 -10.24 -26.81
N GLU A 22 -30.92 -11.53 -26.57
CA GLU A 22 -32.13 -11.99 -25.88
C GLU A 22 -32.10 -13.50 -25.55
N ALA A 23 -32.11 -13.77 -24.24
CA ALA A 23 -32.83 -14.83 -23.56
C ALA A 23 -32.56 -16.31 -23.92
N ARG A 24 -31.67 -16.92 -23.12
CA ARG A 24 -32.02 -18.19 -22.48
C ARG A 24 -31.51 -18.22 -21.05
N ALA A 25 -32.44 -17.92 -20.15
CA ALA A 25 -32.35 -18.24 -18.74
C ALA A 25 -32.19 -19.75 -18.54
N GLU A 26 -31.88 -20.10 -17.29
CA GLU A 26 -31.96 -21.41 -16.66
C GLU A 26 -30.63 -22.15 -16.45
N GLN A 27 -30.03 -21.78 -15.31
CA GLN A 27 -29.85 -22.69 -14.18
C GLN A 27 -28.88 -23.86 -14.37
N GLN A 28 -27.69 -23.72 -13.77
CA GLN A 28 -26.89 -24.73 -13.06
C GLN A 28 -25.42 -24.28 -13.12
N ALA A 29 -24.68 -24.00 -12.05
CA ALA A 29 -24.92 -24.14 -10.63
C ALA A 29 -24.13 -23.01 -9.95
N GLU A 30 -24.84 -22.15 -9.22
CA GLU A 30 -24.17 -21.48 -8.11
C GLU A 30 -23.82 -22.60 -7.13
N PRO A 31 -22.55 -22.80 -6.73
CA PRO A 31 -22.31 -23.47 -5.47
C PRO A 31 -22.89 -22.55 -4.40
N SER A 32 -24.14 -22.85 -4.05
CA SER A 32 -24.64 -22.68 -2.70
C SER A 32 -23.62 -23.31 -1.77
N THR A 33 -22.70 -22.50 -1.27
CA THR A 33 -22.36 -22.57 0.14
C THR A 33 -23.10 -21.41 0.78
N ALA A 34 -24.41 -21.63 0.93
CA ALA A 34 -25.19 -21.05 2.00
C ALA A 34 -24.65 -21.53 3.37
N GLU A 35 -23.38 -21.22 3.66
CA GLU A 35 -22.72 -21.52 4.93
C GLU A 35 -21.60 -20.50 5.18
N SER A 36 -21.97 -19.22 5.29
CA SER A 36 -21.18 -18.20 6.00
C SER A 36 -22.03 -16.97 6.32
N ALA A 37 -23.32 -17.19 6.61
CA ALA A 37 -24.17 -16.17 7.21
C ALA A 37 -24.42 -16.44 8.71
N GLU A 38 -23.84 -17.51 9.27
CA GLU A 38 -24.02 -17.90 10.69
C GLU A 38 -22.83 -17.53 11.59
N HIS A 39 -21.89 -16.71 11.12
CA HIS A 39 -20.78 -16.22 11.95
C HIS A 39 -20.94 -14.73 12.32
N HIS A 40 -22.19 -14.30 12.55
CA HIS A 40 -22.51 -12.93 12.97
C HIS A 40 -23.29 -12.84 14.30
N GLU A 41 -23.52 -13.96 15.00
CA GLU A 41 -24.30 -13.97 16.24
C GLU A 41 -23.63 -14.84 17.31
N GLN A 42 -22.38 -14.52 17.64
CA GLN A 42 -21.66 -15.06 18.79
C GLN A 42 -20.63 -14.04 19.30
N ILE A 43 -21.04 -12.79 19.39
CA ILE A 43 -20.34 -11.79 20.21
C ILE A 43 -21.33 -11.30 21.27
N GLU A 44 -21.86 -12.23 22.05
CA GLU A 44 -22.60 -11.89 23.26
C GLU A 44 -22.10 -12.74 24.44
N ALA A 45 -21.50 -12.03 25.40
CA ALA A 45 -21.32 -12.40 26.80
C ALA A 45 -20.34 -13.53 27.17
N ALA A 46 -19.03 -13.24 27.08
CA ALA A 46 -17.97 -13.64 28.04
C ALA A 46 -16.62 -13.30 27.37
N GLN A 47 -15.92 -12.22 27.66
CA GLN A 47 -15.39 -11.86 28.96
C GLN A 47 -15.13 -10.35 28.91
N GLN A 48 -15.56 -9.62 29.93
CA GLN A 48 -14.81 -8.43 30.31
C GLN A 48 -13.47 -8.95 30.84
N ASP A 49 -12.55 -9.29 29.93
CA ASP A 49 -11.13 -9.21 30.24
C ASP A 49 -10.92 -7.72 30.47
N GLU A 50 -10.95 -7.33 31.74
CA GLU A 50 -10.37 -6.07 32.17
C GLU A 50 -8.99 -6.03 31.50
N VAL A 51 -8.85 -5.18 30.46
CA VAL A 51 -7.52 -4.71 30.07
C VAL A 51 -6.92 -4.24 31.39
N PRO A 52 -5.86 -4.91 31.90
CA PRO A 52 -5.25 -4.45 33.13
C PRO A 52 -4.92 -3.00 32.87
N VAL A 53 -5.58 -2.09 33.59
CA VAL A 53 -5.26 -0.67 33.55
C VAL A 53 -3.79 -0.64 33.92
N ALA A 54 -2.96 -0.41 32.90
CA ALA A 54 -1.53 -0.43 33.05
C ALA A 54 -1.21 0.46 34.24
N ALA A 55 -0.39 -0.06 35.15
CA ALA A 55 0.23 0.69 36.23
C ALA A 55 0.72 2.05 35.69
N PRO A 56 0.77 3.12 36.53
CA PRO A 56 1.10 4.46 36.06
C PRO A 56 2.33 4.37 35.18
N ALA A 57 2.17 4.79 33.91
CA ALA A 57 3.21 4.71 32.91
C ALA A 57 4.50 5.25 33.52
N ASP A 58 5.45 4.36 33.80
CA ASP A 58 6.81 4.75 34.11
C ASP A 58 7.24 5.66 32.95
N ASP A 59 7.42 6.93 33.29
CA ASP A 59 7.72 8.11 32.47
C ASP A 59 8.00 7.80 30.99
N ILE A 60 6.96 7.92 30.14
CA ILE A 60 7.11 7.75 28.69
C ILE A 60 7.95 8.92 28.16
N ASP A 61 9.15 8.62 27.70
CA ASP A 61 10.03 9.60 27.06
C ASP A 61 9.55 9.93 25.64
N LEU A 62 8.68 10.93 25.55
CA LEU A 62 8.14 11.43 24.27
C LEU A 62 9.21 12.09 23.40
N ASP A 63 10.27 12.63 23.99
CA ASP A 63 11.34 13.28 23.24
C ASP A 63 12.19 12.23 22.50
N ALA A 64 12.49 11.11 23.16
CA ALA A 64 13.13 9.97 22.51
C ALA A 64 12.27 9.41 21.36
N MET A 65 10.97 9.24 21.58
CA MET A 65 10.05 8.78 20.53
C MET A 65 10.00 9.75 19.35
N THR A 66 10.02 11.05 19.61
CA THR A 66 10.02 12.08 18.54
C THR A 66 11.30 11.98 17.72
N ALA A 67 12.46 11.84 18.37
CA ALA A 67 13.73 11.69 17.69
C ALA A 67 13.80 10.42 16.82
N ASP A 68 13.23 9.32 17.29
CA ASP A 68 13.16 8.07 16.52
C ASP A 68 12.31 8.24 15.26
N LEU A 69 11.14 8.88 15.39
CA LEU A 69 10.25 9.14 14.25
C LEU A 69 10.87 10.10 13.23
N ASP A 70 11.55 11.15 13.68
CA ASP A 70 12.31 12.05 12.81
C ASP A 70 13.44 11.28 12.08
N GLY A 71 14.06 10.31 12.75
CA GLY A 71 15.04 9.40 12.17
C GLY A 71 14.45 8.55 11.05
N VAL A 72 13.25 8.00 11.26
CA VAL A 72 12.52 7.21 10.25
C VAL A 72 12.15 8.06 9.05
N ASP A 73 11.61 9.26 9.25
CA ASP A 73 11.27 10.16 8.14
C ASP A 73 12.50 10.51 7.29
N ALA A 74 13.64 10.80 7.94
CA ALA A 74 14.89 11.02 7.23
C ALA A 74 15.38 9.79 6.46
N ALA A 75 15.21 8.58 7.01
CA ALA A 75 15.54 7.33 6.33
C ALA A 75 14.65 7.09 5.09
N LEU A 76 13.36 7.39 5.18
CA LEU A 76 12.42 7.28 4.06
C LEU A 76 12.75 8.26 2.93
N VAL A 77 13.14 9.49 3.25
CA VAL A 77 13.63 10.46 2.25
C VAL A 77 14.86 9.92 1.52
N ARG A 78 15.87 9.43 2.26
CA ARG A 78 17.07 8.82 1.64
C ARG A 78 16.72 7.61 0.78
N LEU A 79 15.72 6.82 1.18
CA LEU A 79 15.26 5.68 0.40
C LEU A 79 14.63 6.12 -0.92
N ALA A 80 13.81 7.16 -0.90
CA ALA A 80 13.23 7.76 -2.09
C ALA A 80 14.30 8.37 -3.02
N ASP A 81 15.35 8.97 -2.43
CA ASP A 81 16.48 9.56 -3.16
C ASP A 81 17.49 8.51 -3.66
N GLY A 82 17.36 7.24 -3.24
CA GLY A 82 18.29 6.16 -3.59
C GLY A 82 19.65 6.25 -2.89
N THR A 83 19.72 6.95 -1.76
CA THR A 83 20.94 7.15 -0.94
C THR A 83 20.89 6.46 0.42
N TYR A 84 19.80 5.75 0.72
CA TYR A 84 19.57 5.10 2.02
C TYR A 84 20.70 4.19 2.51
N TRP A 85 21.24 3.36 1.63
CA TRP A 85 22.30 2.39 1.94
C TRP A 85 23.70 2.99 1.82
N THR A 86 23.87 4.30 1.66
CA THR A 86 25.17 4.94 1.47
C THR A 86 25.59 5.66 2.74
N ASP A 87 26.80 5.37 3.23
CA ASP A 87 27.41 6.06 4.35
C ASP A 87 27.64 7.53 3.98
N GLU A 88 27.09 8.45 4.77
CA GLU A 88 27.13 9.89 4.48
C GLU A 88 28.53 10.51 4.63
N VAL A 89 29.46 9.82 5.28
CA VAL A 89 30.83 10.29 5.52
C VAL A 89 31.80 9.66 4.54
N THR A 90 31.75 8.35 4.35
CA THR A 90 32.70 7.62 3.49
C THR A 90 32.20 7.49 2.05
N GLY A 91 30.88 7.54 1.84
CA GLY A 91 30.25 7.24 0.54
C GLY A 91 30.21 5.74 0.22
N GLU A 92 30.69 4.88 1.11
CA GLU A 92 30.65 3.43 0.94
C GLU A 92 29.26 2.86 1.30
N PRO A 93 28.88 1.68 0.77
CA PRO A 93 27.62 1.07 1.16
C PRO A 93 27.63 0.65 2.64
N ILE A 94 26.56 0.99 3.37
CA ILE A 94 26.29 0.56 4.74
C ILE A 94 26.01 -0.95 4.73
N PRO A 95 26.67 -1.75 5.58
CA PRO A 95 26.43 -3.19 5.67
C PRO A 95 24.97 -3.52 6.01
N PRO A 96 24.38 -4.56 5.39
CA PRO A 96 22.99 -4.92 5.65
C PRO A 96 22.74 -5.34 7.10
N GLU A 97 23.74 -5.90 7.80
CA GLU A 97 23.67 -6.21 9.23
C GLU A 97 23.50 -4.97 10.12
N VAL A 98 24.10 -3.84 9.73
CA VAL A 98 23.96 -2.56 10.45
C VAL A 98 22.54 -2.05 10.26
N LEU A 99 22.04 -2.02 9.01
CA LEU A 99 20.68 -1.56 8.70
C LEU A 99 19.59 -2.50 9.26
N ALA A 100 19.89 -3.79 9.43
CA ALA A 100 18.97 -4.73 10.07
C ALA A 100 18.87 -4.51 11.58
N ALA A 101 19.97 -4.10 12.22
CA ALA A 101 20.01 -3.77 13.65
C ALA A 101 19.45 -2.37 13.93
N ASP A 102 19.75 -1.41 13.06
CA ASP A 102 19.33 -0.02 13.13
C ASP A 102 18.94 0.50 11.73
N PRO A 103 17.65 0.51 11.38
CA PRO A 103 17.18 0.94 10.08
C PRO A 103 17.31 2.45 9.84
N ILE A 104 17.59 3.25 10.88
CA ILE A 104 17.81 4.70 10.72
C ILE A 104 19.30 5.05 10.64
N ALA A 105 20.19 4.05 10.67
CA ALA A 105 21.62 4.24 10.55
C ALA A 105 22.01 5.02 9.29
N ARG A 106 23.04 5.86 9.45
CA ARG A 106 23.61 6.72 8.38
C ARG A 106 25.06 6.39 8.07
N ARG A 107 25.63 5.43 8.81
CA ARG A 107 27.04 5.08 8.79
C ARG A 107 27.21 3.58 9.01
N SER A 108 28.31 3.08 8.48
CA SER A 108 28.79 1.70 8.64
C SER A 108 29.53 1.46 9.96
#